data_AF-A0A0C2VM88-F1
#
_entry.id   AF-A0A0C2VM88-F1
#
_cell.length_a   1.000
_cell.length_b   1.000
_cell.length_c   1.000
_cell.angle_alpha   90.00
_cell.angle_beta   90.00
_cell.angle_gamma   90.00
#
_symmetry.space_group_name_H-M   'P 1'
#
loop_
_entity.id
_entity.type
_entity.pdbx_description
1 polymer ?
#
loop_
_entity_poly.entity_id
_entity_poly.type
_entity_poly.pdbx_seq_one_letter_code
_entity_poly.pdbx_strand_id
1 'polypeptide(L)' 'MLKLVQEDIAFNFIELNIEDRDEWTEEYGLMIPVVMVEGEMIQYGQVDYFTLSKRLQKNS' A
#
# COMPACT_ATOMS: atom_id res chain seq x y z
N MET A 1 -11.64 0.14 -0.89
CA MET A 1 -11.04 0.24 0.45
C MET A 1 -10.21 1.51 0.62
N LEU A 2 -9.13 1.72 -0.16
CA LEU A 2 -8.29 2.92 -0.02
C LEU A 2 -9.04 4.25 -0.21
N LYS A 3 -10.01 4.29 -1.14
CA LYS A 3 -10.90 5.45 -1.32
C LYS A 3 -11.71 5.81 -0.06
N LEU A 4 -12.08 4.82 0.76
CA LEU A 4 -12.78 5.07 2.03
C LEU A 4 -11.83 5.66 3.07
N VAL A 5 -10.58 5.18 3.11
CA VAL A 5 -9.55 5.76 3.99
C VAL A 5 -9.29 7.23 3.63
N GLN A 6 -9.37 7.58 2.32
CA GLN A 6 -9.21 8.97 1.87
C GLN A 6 -10.31 9.92 2.36
N GLU A 7 -11.49 9.40 2.72
CA GLU A 7 -12.55 10.23 3.33
C GLU A 7 -12.19 10.65 4.76
N ASP A 8 -11.41 9.83 5.47
CA ASP A 8 -11.01 10.08 6.85
C ASP A 8 -9.62 10.75 6.97
N ILE A 9 -8.71 10.45 6.03
CA ILE A 9 -7.31 10.91 6.05
C ILE A 9 -6.92 11.31 4.63
N ALA A 10 -6.53 12.57 4.43
CA ALA A 10 -6.06 13.03 3.13
C ALA A 10 -4.66 12.45 2.83
N PHE A 11 -4.56 11.59 1.82
CA PHE A 11 -3.30 11.11 1.28
C PHE A 11 -3.37 10.94 -0.24
N ASN A 12 -2.21 11.01 -0.88
CA ASN A 12 -2.03 10.64 -2.28
C ASN A 12 -1.44 9.24 -2.34
N PHE A 13 -1.89 8.45 -3.32
CA PHE A 13 -1.28 7.16 -3.62
C PHE A 13 -1.20 6.99 -5.14
N ILE A 14 -0.30 6.12 -5.55
CA ILE A 14 -0.20 5.65 -6.93
C ILE A 14 -0.40 4.14 -6.91
N GLU A 15 -1.01 3.63 -7.97
CA GLU A 15 -1.13 2.20 -8.22
C GLU A 15 -0.09 1.83 -9.28
N LEU A 16 0.73 0.83 -9.00
CA LEU A 16 1.77 0.35 -9.87
C LEU A 16 1.47 -1.11 -10.21
N ASN A 17 1.49 -1.46 -11.49
CA ASN A 17 1.39 -2.86 -11.89
C ASN A 17 2.79 -3.48 -11.79
N ILE A 18 2.92 -4.57 -11.04
CA ILE A 18 4.20 -5.27 -10.88
C ILE A 18 4.71 -5.83 -12.22
N GLU A 19 3.82 -6.06 -13.18
CA GLU A 19 4.17 -6.54 -14.53
C GLU A 19 4.79 -5.45 -15.42
N ASP A 20 4.73 -4.18 -15.00
CA ASP A 20 5.34 -3.08 -15.76
C ASP A 20 6.88 -3.12 -15.69
N ARG A 21 7.45 -3.86 -14.73
CA ARG A 21 8.90 -4.00 -14.52
C ARG A 21 9.25 -5.39 -14.01
N ASP A 22 10.22 -6.02 -14.67
CA ASP A 22 10.70 -7.35 -14.27
C ASP A 22 11.19 -7.36 -12.82
N GLU A 23 11.86 -6.29 -12.37
CA GLU A 23 12.37 -6.19 -11.00
C GLU A 23 11.23 -6.22 -9.97
N TRP A 24 10.09 -5.60 -10.26
CA TRP A 24 8.92 -5.62 -9.36
C TRP A 24 8.22 -6.98 -9.35
N THR A 25 8.18 -7.66 -10.49
CA THR A 25 7.61 -9.01 -10.57
C THR A 25 8.44 -10.00 -9.77
N GLU A 26 9.77 -9.95 -9.89
CA GLU A 26 10.68 -10.80 -9.11
C GLU A 26 10.61 -10.48 -7.60
N GLU A 27 10.59 -9.20 -7.23
CA GLU A 27 10.63 -8.78 -5.83
C GLU A 27 9.29 -9.00 -5.10
N TYR A 28 8.16 -8.73 -5.77
CA TYR A 28 6.85 -8.67 -5.11
C TYR A 28 5.84 -9.73 -5.56
N GLY A 29 6.15 -10.53 -6.57
CA GLY A 29 5.19 -11.44 -7.23
C GLY A 29 4.46 -12.42 -6.30
N LEU A 30 5.08 -12.83 -5.19
CA LEU A 30 4.48 -13.73 -4.19
C LEU A 30 3.79 -13.01 -3.01
N MET A 31 3.87 -11.68 -3.00
CA MET A 31 3.44 -10.82 -1.89
C MET A 31 2.29 -9.88 -2.26
N ILE A 32 1.80 -9.92 -3.50
CA ILE A 32 0.76 -9.01 -3.96
C ILE A 32 -0.59 -9.21 -3.23
N PRO A 33 -1.35 -8.14 -2.99
CA PRO A 33 -0.97 -6.72 -3.14
C PRO A 33 0.03 -6.26 -2.06
N VAL A 34 1.00 -5.44 -2.45
CA VAL A 34 1.98 -4.80 -1.56
C VAL A 34 1.62 -3.33 -1.37
N VAL A 35 1.68 -2.85 -0.12
CA VAL A 35 1.43 -1.45 0.23
C VAL A 35 2.69 -0.83 0.81
N MET A 36 3.13 0.27 0.20
CA MET A 36 4.26 1.08 0.67
C MET A 36 3.79 2.46 1.10
N VAL A 37 4.38 2.97 2.18
CA VAL A 37 4.20 4.35 2.67
C VAL A 37 5.59 4.94 2.86
N GLU A 38 5.87 6.07 2.21
CA GLU A 38 7.16 6.77 2.30
C GLU A 38 8.39 5.89 1.98
N GLY A 39 8.21 4.87 1.13
CA GLY A 39 9.26 3.92 0.77
C GLY A 39 9.40 2.71 1.72
N GLU A 40 8.61 2.63 2.78
CA GLU A 40 8.56 1.48 3.68
C GLU A 40 7.39 0.57 3.33
N MET A 41 7.64 -0.73 3.18
CA MET A 41 6.59 -1.74 3.01
C MET A 41 5.85 -1.95 4.34
N ILE A 42 4.55 -1.65 4.37
CA ILE A 42 3.75 -1.75 5.60
C ILE A 42 2.81 -2.94 5.63
N GLN A 43 2.37 -3.44 4.47
CA GLN A 43 1.48 -4.60 4.35
C GLN A 43 1.73 -5.31 3.03
N TYR A 44 1.46 -6.63 3.02
CA TYR A 44 1.50 -7.46 1.83
C TYR A 44 0.49 -8.61 1.93
N GLY A 45 -0.01 -9.08 0.78
CA GLY A 45 -0.95 -10.20 0.67
C GLY A 45 -2.36 -9.88 1.17
N GLN A 46 -2.56 -9.82 2.49
CA GLN A 46 -3.84 -9.45 3.07
C GLN A 46 -3.79 -8.01 3.55
N VAL A 47 -4.47 -7.12 2.81
CA VAL A 47 -4.53 -5.70 3.12
C VAL A 47 -5.86 -5.37 3.78
N ASP A 48 -5.83 -4.73 4.95
CA ASP A 48 -7.03 -4.34 5.68
C ASP A 48 -7.03 -2.85 6.07
N TYR A 49 -8.24 -2.28 6.15
CA TYR A 49 -8.46 -0.86 6.43
C TYR A 49 -7.93 -0.44 7.81
N PHE A 50 -8.11 -1.26 8.84
CA PHE A 50 -7.79 -0.89 10.22
C PHE A 50 -6.28 -0.77 10.43
N THR A 51 -5.52 -1.72 9.89
CA THR A 51 -4.06 -1.69 9.94
C THR A 51 -3.51 -0.51 9.13
N LEU A 52 -4.10 -0.21 7.97
CA LEU A 52 -3.72 0.93 7.13
C LEU A 52 -4.00 2.27 7.81
N SER A 53 -5.21 2.48 8.31
CA SER A 53 -5.62 3.75 8.93
C SER A 53 -4.78 4.05 10.18
N LYS A 54 -4.52 3.05 11.02
CA LYS A 54 -3.66 3.20 12.21
C LYS A 54 -2.22 3.61 11.85
N ARG A 55 -1.70 3.16 10.71
CA ARG A 55 -0.35 3.52 10.26
C ARG A 55 -0.29 4.92 9.67
N LEU A 56 -1.27 5.28 8.85
CA LEU A 56 -1.36 6.62 8.27
C LEU A 56 -1.60 7.71 9.34
N GLN A 57 -2.38 7.43 10.39
CA GLN A 57 -2.57 8.36 11.51
C GLN A 57 -1.31 8.61 12.34
N LYS A 58 -0.37 7.66 12.39
CA LYS A 58 0.82 7.76 13.25
C LYS A 58 1.90 8.71 12.69
N ASN A 59 1.76 9.15 11.44
CA ASN A 59 2.68 10.07 10.77
C ASN A 59 2.11 11.51 10.64
N SER A 60 1.03 11.85 11.37
CA SER A 60 0.48 13.22 11.48
C SER A 60 0.82 13.90 12.80
#